data_AF-A0A2A3AD97-F1
#
_entry.id   AF-A0A2A3AD97-F1
#
_cell.length_a   1.000
_cell.length_b   1.000
_cell.length_c   1.000
_cell.angle_alpha   90.00
_cell.angle_beta   90.00
_cell.angle_gamma   90.00
#
_symmetry.space_group_name_H-M   'P 1'
#
loop_
_entity.id
_entity.type
_entity.pdbx_description
1 polymer ?
#
loop_
_entity_poly.entity_id
_entity_poly.type
_entity_poly.pdbx_seq_one_letter_code
_entity_poly.pdbx_strand_id
1 'polypeptide(L)'
;MQYVRRNLALYLTNRVNSFVIAPAILLMVAVIMIIIALIIGIRTGLPLPPEVSDGFKYNQAIFWAIPGFLISHGALTANRGFAGSLAFGSTRHNFWAGTALGFVITSLVVVAVGLVLLAIESATGYGVGVSYLTVTAMDNGNPLIVAISLFLMCLMSLFAGMGFGGIYRAAGVIWTVVSVVAVVLLLLGLIAAVVAWPDFWVDLVGELGRWTIPLGLAIVTVIAAIASRTVVRFAEI
;
A
#
# COMPACT_ATOMS: atom_id res chain seq x y z
N MET A 1 3.21 7.20 27.56
CA MET A 1 2.05 6.75 26.75
C MET A 1 1.01 7.84 26.46
N GLN A 2 0.76 8.81 27.35
CA GLN A 2 -0.27 9.84 27.16
C GLN A 2 -0.07 10.69 25.88
N TYR A 3 1.16 11.11 25.60
CA TYR A 3 1.50 11.87 24.38
C TYR A 3 1.36 11.07 23.08
N VAL A 4 1.64 9.75 23.12
CA VAL A 4 1.45 8.85 21.97
C VAL A 4 -0.04 8.75 21.62
N ARG A 5 -0.91 8.58 22.63
CA ARG A 5 -2.37 8.55 22.44
C ARG A 5 -2.92 9.85 21.87
N ARG A 6 -2.39 11.01 22.31
CA ARG A 6 -2.79 12.32 21.77
C ARG A 6 -2.39 12.47 20.31
N ASN A 7 -1.17 12.07 19.94
CA ASN A 7 -0.73 12.08 18.53
C ASN A 7 -1.54 11.13 17.65
N LEU A 8 -1.91 9.96 18.17
CA LEU A 8 -2.84 9.05 17.50
C LEU A 8 -4.20 9.73 17.27
N ALA A 9 -4.76 10.37 18.29
CA ALA A 9 -6.03 11.09 18.18
C ALA A 9 -5.95 12.23 17.16
N LEU A 10 -4.84 12.96 17.11
CA LEU A 10 -4.59 14.00 16.12
C LEU A 10 -4.57 13.44 14.69
N TYR A 11 -3.90 12.30 14.47
CA TYR A 11 -3.92 11.62 13.17
C TYR A 11 -5.35 11.23 12.76
N LEU A 12 -6.07 10.56 13.67
CA LEU A 12 -7.44 10.08 13.42
C LEU A 12 -8.50 11.19 13.36
N THR A 13 -8.16 12.43 13.71
CA THR A 13 -9.08 13.57 13.59
C THR A 13 -9.46 13.80 12.14
N ASN A 14 -8.53 13.59 11.20
CA ASN A 14 -8.84 13.59 9.78
C ASN A 14 -9.41 12.24 9.35
N ARG A 15 -10.66 11.99 9.76
CA ARG A 15 -11.37 10.73 9.52
C ARG A 15 -11.51 10.41 8.03
N VAL A 16 -11.74 11.42 7.21
CA VAL A 16 -11.93 11.24 5.76
C VAL A 16 -10.67 10.66 5.13
N ASN A 17 -9.52 11.28 5.36
CA ASN A 17 -8.27 10.79 4.77
C ASN A 17 -7.80 9.46 5.39
N SER A 18 -8.07 9.25 6.68
CA SER A 18 -7.58 8.07 7.41
C SER A 18 -8.45 6.82 7.21
N PHE A 19 -9.75 6.98 6.96
CA PHE A 19 -10.72 5.88 6.94
C PHE A 19 -11.55 5.76 5.67
N VAL A 20 -11.77 6.85 4.93
CA VAL A 20 -12.73 6.85 3.82
C VAL A 20 -12.03 6.72 2.48
N ILE A 21 -10.98 7.51 2.24
CA ILE A 21 -10.41 7.61 0.89
C ILE A 21 -9.77 6.30 0.43
N ALA A 22 -8.95 5.65 1.26
CA ALA A 22 -8.29 4.41 0.84
C ALA A 22 -9.28 3.27 0.54
N PRO A 23 -10.31 3.01 1.38
CA PRO A 23 -11.40 2.10 1.01
C PRO A 23 -12.22 2.55 -0.21
N ALA A 24 -12.46 3.85 -0.37
CA ALA A 24 -13.18 4.36 -1.55
C ALA A 24 -12.40 4.11 -2.84
N ILE A 25 -11.07 4.22 -2.82
CA ILE A 25 -10.20 3.86 -3.96
C ILE A 25 -10.33 2.37 -4.28
N LEU A 26 -10.31 1.50 -3.28
CA LEU A 26 -10.53 0.06 -3.49
C LEU A 26 -11.86 -0.24 -4.18
N LEU A 27 -12.94 0.38 -3.68
CA LEU A 27 -14.28 0.24 -4.26
C LEU A 27 -14.32 0.78 -5.68
N MET A 28 -13.74 1.95 -5.92
CA MET A 28 -13.71 2.59 -7.23
C MET A 28 -12.96 1.72 -8.25
N VAL A 29 -11.84 1.11 -7.87
CA VAL A 29 -11.08 0.22 -8.76
C VAL A 29 -11.88 -1.05 -9.06
N ALA A 30 -12.56 -1.63 -8.07
CA ALA A 30 -13.47 -2.76 -8.29
C ALA A 30 -14.60 -2.40 -9.27
N VAL A 31 -15.21 -1.22 -9.13
CA VAL A 31 -16.23 -0.71 -10.06
C VAL A 31 -15.66 -0.51 -11.46
N ILE A 32 -14.49 0.10 -11.59
CA ILE A 32 -13.81 0.29 -12.88
C ILE A 32 -13.55 -1.08 -13.55
N MET A 33 -13.13 -2.09 -12.79
CA MET A 33 -12.91 -3.44 -13.30
C MET A 33 -14.20 -4.08 -13.83
N ILE A 34 -15.31 -3.91 -13.11
CA ILE A 34 -16.63 -4.37 -13.58
C ILE A 34 -17.02 -3.63 -14.87
N ILE A 35 -16.81 -2.31 -14.95
CA ILE A 35 -17.11 -1.53 -16.16
C ILE A 35 -16.28 -2.01 -17.36
N ILE A 36 -14.96 -2.23 -17.17
CA ILE A 36 -14.08 -2.75 -18.22
C ILE A 36 -14.58 -4.11 -18.71
N ALA A 37 -14.94 -4.99 -17.78
CA ALA A 37 -15.48 -6.29 -18.09
C ALA A 37 -16.82 -6.26 -18.83
N LEU A 38 -17.72 -5.34 -18.46
CA LEU A 38 -18.97 -5.11 -19.19
C LEU A 38 -18.70 -4.61 -20.62
N ILE A 39 -17.76 -3.69 -20.80
CA ILE A 39 -17.38 -3.18 -22.14
C ILE A 39 -16.86 -4.31 -23.02
N ILE A 40 -16.03 -5.20 -22.48
CA ILE A 40 -15.53 -6.37 -23.21
C ILE A 40 -16.69 -7.35 -23.50
N GLY A 41 -17.54 -7.58 -22.49
CA GLY A 41 -18.73 -8.41 -22.55
C GLY A 41 -19.74 -8.01 -23.62
N ILE A 42 -19.81 -6.73 -24.01
CA ILE A 42 -20.64 -6.27 -25.14
C ILE A 42 -20.25 -6.99 -26.45
N ARG A 43 -18.97 -7.34 -26.63
CA ARG A 43 -18.46 -7.99 -27.85
C ARG A 43 -18.29 -9.49 -27.69
N THR A 44 -18.02 -9.98 -26.48
CA THR A 44 -17.71 -11.40 -26.21
C THR A 44 -18.87 -12.20 -25.61
N GLY A 45 -19.93 -11.53 -25.16
CA GLY A 45 -21.02 -12.13 -24.39
C GLY A 45 -20.73 -12.12 -22.87
N LEU A 46 -21.81 -12.24 -22.10
CA LEU A 46 -21.80 -12.33 -20.63
C LEU A 46 -22.46 -13.65 -20.19
N PRO A 47 -21.89 -14.40 -19.23
CA PRO A 47 -20.63 -14.17 -18.52
C PRO A 47 -19.40 -14.25 -19.46
N LEU A 48 -18.29 -13.62 -19.05
CA LEU A 48 -17.08 -13.56 -19.88
C LEU A 48 -16.56 -14.97 -20.23
N PRO A 49 -16.13 -15.21 -21.48
CA PRO A 49 -15.47 -16.45 -21.85
C PRO A 49 -14.22 -16.73 -20.99
N PRO A 50 -13.86 -18.01 -20.75
CA PRO A 50 -12.72 -18.38 -19.90
C PRO A 50 -11.40 -17.71 -20.31
N GLU A 51 -11.17 -17.61 -21.62
CA GLU A 51 -9.98 -16.98 -22.21
C GLU A 51 -9.83 -15.51 -21.79
N VAL A 52 -10.94 -14.79 -21.68
CA VAL A 52 -10.96 -13.38 -21.27
C VAL A 52 -10.90 -13.26 -19.75
N SER A 53 -11.60 -14.13 -19.03
CA SER A 53 -11.60 -14.19 -17.56
C SER A 53 -10.21 -14.50 -16.99
N ASP A 54 -9.44 -15.39 -17.64
CA ASP A 54 -8.07 -15.69 -17.24
C ASP A 54 -7.12 -14.49 -17.39
N GLY A 55 -7.37 -13.61 -18.36
CA GLY A 55 -6.65 -12.34 -18.48
C GLY A 55 -6.80 -11.45 -17.24
N PHE A 56 -8.00 -11.42 -16.63
CA PHE A 56 -8.24 -10.67 -15.39
C PHE A 56 -7.48 -11.24 -14.19
N LYS A 57 -7.10 -12.52 -14.20
CA LYS A 57 -6.29 -13.11 -13.12
C LYS A 57 -4.85 -12.60 -13.08
N TYR A 58 -4.36 -11.94 -14.13
CA TYR A 58 -3.03 -11.31 -14.17
C TYR A 58 -3.07 -9.81 -13.89
N ASN A 59 -4.22 -9.29 -13.49
CA ASN A 59 -4.41 -7.89 -13.21
C ASN A 59 -3.60 -7.41 -12.00
N GLN A 60 -2.80 -6.36 -12.18
CA GLN A 60 -1.98 -5.76 -11.13
C GLN A 60 -2.54 -4.44 -10.59
N ALA A 61 -3.75 -4.02 -10.97
CA ALA A 61 -4.31 -2.71 -10.63
C ALA A 61 -4.26 -2.39 -9.13
N ILE A 62 -4.43 -3.40 -8.27
CA ILE A 62 -4.41 -3.21 -6.83
C ILE A 62 -3.04 -2.78 -6.29
N PHE A 63 -1.95 -3.26 -6.91
CA PHE A 63 -0.58 -2.90 -6.54
C PHE A 63 -0.23 -1.46 -6.92
N TRP A 64 -0.99 -0.83 -7.81
CA TRP A 64 -0.73 0.53 -8.30
C TRP A 64 -1.70 1.56 -7.71
N ALA A 65 -2.97 1.22 -7.57
CA ALA A 65 -4.01 2.17 -7.17
C ALA A 65 -3.89 2.63 -5.70
N ILE A 66 -3.54 1.73 -4.79
CA ILE A 66 -3.49 2.02 -3.35
C ILE A 66 -2.23 2.80 -2.95
N PRO A 67 -1.01 2.40 -3.38
CA PRO A 67 0.20 3.06 -2.90
C PRO A 67 0.29 4.54 -3.25
N GLY A 68 -0.16 4.96 -4.44
CA GLY A 68 -0.07 6.36 -4.87
C GLY A 68 -0.73 7.35 -3.89
N PHE A 69 -1.96 7.02 -3.45
CA PHE A 69 -2.67 7.84 -2.46
C PHE A 69 -2.02 7.73 -1.07
N LEU A 70 -1.70 6.51 -0.61
CA LEU A 70 -1.18 6.30 0.74
C LEU A 70 0.21 6.89 0.96
N ILE A 71 1.10 6.86 -0.05
CA ILE A 71 2.39 7.55 -0.01
C ILE A 71 2.17 9.05 0.15
N SER A 72 1.27 9.63 -0.64
CA SER A 72 0.92 11.05 -0.55
C SER A 72 0.34 11.40 0.83
N HIS A 73 -0.53 10.55 1.37
CA HIS A 73 -1.13 10.72 2.68
C HIS A 73 -0.10 10.63 3.82
N GLY A 74 0.83 9.67 3.75
CA GLY A 74 1.95 9.55 4.69
C GLY A 74 2.85 10.79 4.67
N ALA A 75 3.16 11.31 3.48
CA ALA A 75 3.97 12.52 3.32
C ALA A 75 3.29 13.76 3.89
N LEU A 76 1.98 13.93 3.63
CA LEU A 76 1.20 15.03 4.20
C LEU A 76 1.11 14.95 5.72
N THR A 77 1.03 13.74 6.27
CA THR A 77 1.01 13.51 7.71
C THR A 77 2.32 13.95 8.37
N ALA A 78 3.46 13.62 7.77
CA ALA A 78 4.77 14.12 8.24
C ALA A 78 4.85 15.65 8.14
N ASN A 79 4.41 16.24 7.03
CA ASN A 79 4.56 17.67 6.80
C ASN A 79 3.62 18.54 7.64
N ARG A 80 2.35 18.14 7.80
CA ARG A 80 1.33 18.93 8.52
C ARG A 80 1.22 18.54 9.99
N GLY A 81 1.37 17.26 10.31
CA GLY A 81 1.21 16.74 11.67
C GLY A 81 2.41 16.98 12.58
N PHE A 82 3.63 17.04 12.03
CA PHE A 82 4.85 17.11 12.83
C PHE A 82 4.98 18.41 13.63
N ALA A 83 4.92 19.59 12.97
CA ALA A 83 4.97 20.88 13.66
C ALA A 83 3.80 21.04 14.66
N GLY A 84 2.59 20.60 14.28
CA GLY A 84 1.45 20.61 15.19
C GLY A 84 1.71 19.79 16.45
N SER A 85 2.28 18.58 16.32
CA SER A 85 2.59 17.74 17.47
C SER A 85 3.65 18.34 18.40
N LEU A 86 4.67 19.00 17.84
CA LEU A 86 5.73 19.63 18.61
C LEU A 86 5.23 20.91 19.31
N ALA A 87 4.35 21.67 18.67
CA ALA A 87 3.70 22.83 19.28
C ALA A 87 2.86 22.46 20.52
N PHE A 88 2.26 21.25 20.53
CA PHE A 88 1.56 20.72 21.70
C PHE A 88 2.48 20.04 22.74
N GLY A 89 3.79 20.27 22.67
CA GLY A 89 4.78 19.78 23.63
C GLY A 89 5.11 18.29 23.49
N SER A 90 4.79 17.67 22.35
CA SER A 90 5.17 16.28 22.09
C SER A 90 6.64 16.15 21.69
N THR A 91 7.14 14.91 21.65
CA THR A 91 8.50 14.59 21.20
C THR A 91 8.47 13.95 19.83
N ARG A 92 9.57 14.05 19.08
CA ARG A 92 9.74 13.38 17.77
C ARG A 92 9.48 11.86 17.85
N HIS A 93 9.89 11.24 18.96
CA HIS A 93 9.63 9.82 19.21
C HIS A 93 8.14 9.51 19.42
N ASN A 94 7.46 10.31 20.25
CA ASN A 94 6.03 10.13 20.51
C ASN A 94 5.18 10.44 19.27
N PHE A 95 5.64 11.35 18.40
CA PHE A 95 5.01 11.60 17.11
C PHE A 95 5.08 10.37 16.23
N TRP A 96 6.28 9.86 15.95
CA TRP A 96 6.43 8.67 15.09
C TRP A 96 5.64 7.48 15.62
N ALA A 97 5.70 7.20 16.93
CA ALA A 97 4.96 6.10 17.53
C ALA A 97 3.43 6.28 17.42
N GLY A 98 2.92 7.50 17.65
CA GLY A 98 1.49 7.79 17.53
C GLY A 98 0.97 7.68 16.10
N THR A 99 1.76 8.16 15.14
CA THR A 99 1.41 8.08 13.72
C THR A 99 1.56 6.66 13.16
N ALA A 100 2.57 5.90 13.59
CA ALA A 100 2.73 4.50 13.22
C ALA A 100 1.53 3.65 13.66
N LEU A 101 0.98 3.90 14.87
CA LEU A 101 -0.27 3.28 15.30
C LEU A 101 -1.44 3.69 14.42
N GLY A 102 -1.50 4.96 14.01
CA GLY A 102 -2.49 5.46 13.06
C GLY A 102 -2.42 4.72 11.72
N PHE A 103 -1.21 4.49 11.20
CA PHE A 103 -0.99 3.74 9.97
C PHE A 103 -1.43 2.29 10.06
N VAL A 104 -1.18 1.63 11.19
CA VAL A 104 -1.69 0.28 11.45
C VAL A 104 -3.22 0.27 11.40
N ILE A 105 -3.88 1.21 12.07
CA ILE A 105 -5.35 1.31 12.07
C ILE A 105 -5.89 1.55 10.66
N THR A 106 -5.34 2.52 9.92
CA THR A 106 -5.75 2.78 8.53
C THR A 106 -5.57 1.53 7.67
N SER A 107 -4.45 0.83 7.80
CA SER A 107 -4.18 -0.40 7.05
C SER A 107 -5.17 -1.52 7.40
N LEU A 108 -5.51 -1.70 8.68
CA LEU A 108 -6.52 -2.68 9.10
C LEU A 108 -7.91 -2.38 8.54
N VAL A 109 -8.29 -1.11 8.45
CA VAL A 109 -9.57 -0.71 7.85
C VAL A 109 -9.61 -1.03 6.36
N VAL A 110 -8.51 -0.77 5.64
CA VAL A 110 -8.37 -1.15 4.22
C VAL A 110 -8.46 -2.67 4.04
N VAL A 111 -7.81 -3.43 4.92
CA VAL A 111 -7.87 -4.91 4.91
C VAL A 111 -9.28 -5.41 5.15
N ALA A 112 -10.00 -4.84 6.13
CA ALA A 112 -11.37 -5.25 6.42
C ALA A 112 -12.28 -5.04 5.21
N VAL A 113 -12.19 -3.89 4.54
CA VAL A 113 -12.96 -3.61 3.32
C VAL A 113 -12.51 -4.50 2.16
N GLY A 114 -11.19 -4.72 2.00
CA GLY A 114 -10.64 -5.64 1.01
C GLY A 114 -11.16 -7.07 1.18
N LEU A 115 -11.23 -7.57 2.41
CA LEU A 115 -11.78 -8.90 2.71
C LEU A 115 -13.28 -9.00 2.41
N VAL A 116 -14.05 -7.93 2.67
CA VAL A 116 -15.47 -7.89 2.27
C VAL A 116 -15.60 -7.94 0.76
N LEU A 117 -14.76 -7.20 0.02
CA LEU A 117 -14.76 -7.25 -1.44
C LEU A 117 -14.36 -8.61 -1.98
N LEU A 118 -13.35 -9.25 -1.39
CA LEU A 118 -12.95 -10.62 -1.72
C LEU A 118 -14.07 -11.63 -1.44
N ALA A 119 -14.79 -11.49 -0.32
CA ALA A 119 -15.94 -12.34 0.00
C ALA A 119 -17.04 -12.18 -1.07
N ILE A 120 -17.35 -10.95 -1.47
CA ILE A 120 -18.32 -10.68 -2.55
C ILE A 120 -17.84 -11.29 -3.87
N GLU A 121 -16.56 -11.10 -4.21
CA GLU A 121 -15.96 -11.64 -5.44
C GLU A 121 -16.00 -13.16 -5.49
N SER A 122 -15.60 -13.83 -4.40
CA SER A 122 -15.61 -15.29 -4.31
C SER A 122 -17.03 -15.88 -4.35
N ALA A 123 -18.02 -15.16 -3.83
CA ALA A 123 -19.41 -15.61 -3.81
C ALA A 123 -20.16 -15.36 -5.12
N THR A 124 -19.83 -14.30 -5.85
CA THR A 124 -20.63 -13.83 -7.00
C THR A 124 -19.86 -13.71 -8.31
N GLY A 125 -18.52 -13.73 -8.29
CA GLY A 125 -17.68 -13.35 -9.44
C GLY A 125 -17.99 -11.95 -9.97
N TYR A 126 -18.58 -11.10 -9.12
CA TYR A 126 -19.24 -9.83 -9.47
C TYR A 126 -20.33 -9.94 -10.55
N GLY A 127 -20.84 -11.13 -10.85
CA GLY A 127 -21.84 -11.39 -11.88
C GLY A 127 -21.30 -11.34 -13.33
N VAL A 128 -20.00 -11.07 -13.52
CA VAL A 128 -19.38 -10.83 -14.84
C VAL A 128 -18.18 -11.75 -15.09
N GLY A 129 -17.66 -12.44 -14.06
CA GLY A 129 -16.52 -13.35 -14.18
C GLY A 129 -15.17 -12.63 -14.10
N VAL A 130 -15.10 -11.58 -13.27
CA VAL A 130 -13.93 -10.70 -13.13
C VAL A 130 -13.13 -11.04 -11.90
N SER A 131 -11.81 -11.13 -12.06
CA SER A 131 -10.85 -11.24 -10.96
C SER A 131 -10.26 -9.88 -10.62
N TYR A 132 -10.50 -9.43 -9.39
CA TYR A 132 -9.92 -8.21 -8.82
C TYR A 132 -8.97 -8.52 -7.65
N LEU A 133 -9.43 -9.29 -6.66
CA LEU A 133 -8.65 -9.78 -5.53
C LEU A 133 -8.31 -11.26 -5.67
N THR A 134 -8.98 -11.99 -6.57
CA THR A 134 -8.68 -13.38 -6.94
C THR A 134 -7.57 -13.51 -8.00
N VAL A 135 -6.59 -12.61 -7.95
CA VAL A 135 -5.46 -12.54 -8.90
C VAL A 135 -4.42 -13.61 -8.56
N THR A 136 -3.69 -14.12 -9.56
CA THR A 136 -2.59 -15.10 -9.38
C THR A 136 -1.52 -14.60 -8.40
N ALA A 137 -1.21 -13.31 -8.46
CA ALA A 137 -0.30 -12.63 -7.53
C ALA A 137 -0.78 -12.64 -6.07
N MET A 138 -2.05 -12.92 -5.78
CA MET A 138 -2.57 -13.05 -4.41
C MET A 138 -3.02 -14.48 -4.09
N ASP A 139 -2.33 -15.48 -4.65
CA ASP A 139 -2.61 -16.91 -4.44
C ASP A 139 -4.07 -17.26 -4.79
N ASN A 140 -4.57 -16.72 -5.91
CA ASN A 140 -5.93 -16.91 -6.40
C ASN A 140 -7.02 -16.51 -5.40
N GLY A 141 -6.76 -15.50 -4.56
CA GLY A 141 -7.75 -14.97 -3.62
C GLY A 141 -7.77 -15.68 -2.27
N ASN A 142 -6.66 -16.27 -1.85
CA ASN A 142 -6.52 -16.79 -0.49
C ASN A 142 -6.71 -15.65 0.53
N PRO A 143 -7.74 -15.70 1.41
CA PRO A 143 -8.07 -14.58 2.29
C PRO A 143 -6.93 -14.14 3.20
N LEU A 144 -6.10 -15.09 3.66
CA LEU A 144 -4.97 -14.79 4.54
C LEU A 144 -3.87 -14.02 3.79
N ILE A 145 -3.54 -14.44 2.57
CA ILE A 145 -2.49 -13.82 1.76
C ILE A 145 -2.94 -12.45 1.27
N VAL A 146 -4.20 -12.32 0.86
CA VAL A 146 -4.80 -11.03 0.50
C VAL A 146 -4.76 -10.08 1.69
N ALA A 147 -5.19 -10.52 2.87
CA ALA A 147 -5.18 -9.69 4.07
C ALA A 147 -3.77 -9.21 4.44
N ILE A 148 -2.80 -10.12 4.48
CA ILE A 148 -1.41 -9.78 4.85
C ILE A 148 -0.79 -8.88 3.79
N SER A 149 -0.99 -9.18 2.51
CA SER A 149 -0.42 -8.39 1.40
C SER A 149 -1.01 -6.98 1.38
N LEU A 150 -2.33 -6.83 1.52
CA LEU A 150 -2.97 -5.51 1.60
C LEU A 150 -2.53 -4.73 2.83
N PHE A 151 -2.43 -5.40 3.99
CA PHE A 151 -1.96 -4.78 5.22
C PHE A 151 -0.54 -4.22 5.05
N LEU A 152 0.39 -5.06 4.58
CA LEU A 152 1.79 -4.68 4.40
C LEU A 152 1.96 -3.64 3.30
N MET A 153 1.22 -3.74 2.20
CA MET A 153 1.25 -2.75 1.13
C MET A 153 0.80 -1.37 1.63
N CYS A 154 -0.28 -1.32 2.41
CA CYS A 154 -0.75 -0.06 2.99
C CYS A 154 0.28 0.52 3.96
N LEU A 155 0.82 -0.34 4.83
CA LEU A 155 1.77 0.07 5.85
C LEU A 155 3.10 0.55 5.25
N MET A 156 3.61 -0.18 4.25
CA MET A 156 4.78 0.20 3.45
C MET A 156 4.57 1.56 2.79
N SER A 157 3.42 1.77 2.13
CA SER A 157 3.10 3.01 1.43
C SER A 157 3.05 4.21 2.39
N LEU A 158 2.41 4.05 3.54
CA LEU A 158 2.31 5.10 4.56
C LEU A 158 3.66 5.45 5.17
N PHE A 159 4.49 4.45 5.48
CA PHE A 159 5.85 4.68 5.99
C PHE A 159 6.78 5.28 4.93
N ALA A 160 6.71 4.82 3.68
CA ALA A 160 7.48 5.40 2.59
C ALA A 160 7.11 6.87 2.38
N GLY A 161 5.82 7.18 2.37
CA GLY A 161 5.29 8.54 2.35
C GLY A 161 5.82 9.40 3.49
N MET A 162 5.73 8.92 4.73
CA MET A 162 6.28 9.62 5.89
C MET A 162 7.79 9.83 5.79
N GLY A 163 8.53 8.86 5.24
CA GLY A 163 9.96 8.97 4.98
C GLY A 163 10.27 10.14 4.05
N PHE A 164 9.66 10.18 2.87
CA PHE A 164 9.86 11.29 1.93
C PHE A 164 9.40 12.64 2.49
N GLY A 165 8.23 12.68 3.13
CA GLY A 165 7.75 13.90 3.78
C GLY A 165 8.66 14.38 4.91
N GLY A 166 9.31 13.47 5.62
CA GLY A 166 10.32 13.80 6.62
C GLY A 166 11.61 14.33 6.00
N ILE A 167 12.09 13.77 4.88
CA ILE A 167 13.31 14.23 4.19
C ILE A 167 13.10 15.66 3.70
N TYR A 168 11.92 15.92 3.13
CA TYR A 168 11.50 17.26 2.74
C TYR A 168 11.59 18.27 3.88
N ARG A 169 11.15 17.90 5.09
CA ARG A 169 11.28 18.75 6.27
C ARG A 169 12.70 18.90 6.80
N ALA A 170 13.50 17.84 6.75
CA ALA A 170 14.83 17.82 7.34
C ALA A 170 15.88 18.49 6.44
N ALA A 171 15.75 18.33 5.13
CA ALA A 171 16.79 18.70 4.16
C ALA A 171 16.26 19.47 2.95
N GLY A 172 14.95 19.71 2.87
CA GLY A 172 14.33 20.49 1.79
C GLY A 172 14.12 19.71 0.49
N VAL A 173 13.72 20.45 -0.55
CA VAL A 173 13.28 19.90 -1.85
C VAL A 173 14.38 19.10 -2.55
N ILE A 174 15.61 19.63 -2.61
CA ILE A 174 16.71 19.04 -3.38
C ILE A 174 17.01 17.63 -2.89
N TRP A 175 17.17 17.45 -1.59
CA TRP A 175 17.45 16.14 -0.98
C TRP A 175 16.27 15.18 -1.08
N THR A 176 15.04 15.70 -1.12
CA THR A 176 13.86 14.89 -1.42
C THR A 176 13.93 14.34 -2.84
N VAL A 177 14.25 15.18 -3.83
CA VAL A 177 14.42 14.73 -5.22
C VAL A 177 15.56 13.72 -5.34
N VAL A 178 16.71 13.97 -4.71
CA VAL A 178 17.84 13.02 -4.68
C VAL A 178 17.40 11.68 -4.08
N SER A 179 16.63 11.68 -2.99
CA SER A 179 16.13 10.44 -2.39
C SER A 179 15.17 9.67 -3.30
N VAL A 180 14.30 10.37 -4.04
CA VAL A 180 13.40 9.74 -5.02
C VAL A 180 14.23 9.14 -6.16
N VAL A 181 15.20 9.88 -6.71
CA VAL A 181 16.09 9.37 -7.76
C VAL A 181 16.88 8.15 -7.27
N ALA A 182 17.40 8.18 -6.04
CA ALA A 182 18.11 7.04 -5.45
C ALA A 182 17.21 5.81 -5.34
N VAL A 183 15.96 5.96 -4.88
CA VAL A 183 15.00 4.85 -4.81
C VAL A 183 14.67 4.33 -6.21
N VAL A 184 14.48 5.20 -7.20
CA VAL A 184 14.24 4.78 -8.60
C VAL A 184 15.42 4.00 -9.14
N LEU A 185 16.66 4.45 -8.91
CA LEU A 185 17.87 3.74 -9.34
C LEU A 185 18.01 2.38 -8.64
N LEU A 186 17.66 2.28 -7.35
CA LEU A 186 17.64 1.01 -6.63
C LEU A 186 16.59 0.04 -7.21
N LEU A 187 15.40 0.53 -7.54
CA LEU A 187 14.35 -0.27 -8.18
C LEU A 187 14.78 -0.76 -9.58
N LEU A 188 15.41 0.11 -10.37
CA LEU A 188 15.96 -0.27 -11.68
C LEU A 188 17.09 -1.29 -11.55
N GLY A 189 17.96 -1.14 -10.55
CA GLY A 189 19.00 -2.11 -10.23
C GLY A 189 18.43 -3.47 -9.82
N LEU A 190 17.36 -3.47 -9.03
CA LEU A 190 16.65 -4.71 -8.66
C LEU A 190 16.03 -5.38 -9.88
N ILE A 191 15.38 -4.62 -10.76
CA ILE A 191 14.83 -5.15 -12.02
C ILE A 191 15.95 -5.74 -12.89
N ALA A 192 17.09 -5.05 -13.00
CA ALA A 192 18.24 -5.56 -13.73
C ALA A 192 18.78 -6.86 -13.13
N ALA A 193 18.84 -6.98 -11.80
CA ALA A 193 19.23 -8.21 -11.11
C ALA A 193 18.22 -9.36 -11.33
N VAL A 194 16.93 -9.05 -11.42
CA VAL A 194 15.88 -10.03 -11.77
C VAL A 194 16.08 -10.57 -13.17
N VAL A 195 16.39 -9.70 -14.12
CA VAL A 195 16.63 -10.10 -15.52
C VAL A 195 17.97 -10.82 -15.69
N ALA A 196 19.00 -10.45 -14.92
CA ALA A 196 20.34 -11.03 -15.03
C ALA A 196 20.45 -12.45 -14.47
N TRP A 197 19.65 -12.79 -13.46
CA TRP A 197 19.72 -14.09 -12.77
C TRP A 197 18.34 -14.76 -12.65
N PRO A 198 17.67 -15.07 -13.77
CA PRO A 198 16.30 -15.56 -13.75
C PRO A 198 16.14 -16.86 -12.94
N ASP A 199 17.08 -17.80 -13.06
CA ASP A 199 17.02 -19.09 -12.36
C ASP A 199 16.97 -18.92 -10.84
N PHE A 200 17.82 -18.05 -10.29
CA PHE A 200 17.84 -17.75 -8.85
C PHE A 200 16.48 -17.23 -8.36
N TRP A 201 15.85 -16.33 -9.12
CA TRP A 201 14.55 -15.77 -8.72
C TRP A 201 13.41 -16.75 -8.88
N VAL A 202 13.45 -17.61 -9.91
CA VAL A 202 12.48 -18.69 -10.09
C VAL A 202 12.58 -19.70 -8.95
N ASP A 203 13.79 -20.12 -8.59
CA ASP A 203 14.04 -21.04 -7.47
C ASP A 203 13.59 -20.43 -6.15
N LEU A 204 13.95 -19.15 -5.90
CA LEU A 204 13.52 -18.43 -4.71
C LEU A 204 11.99 -18.29 -4.63
N VAL A 205 11.33 -18.03 -5.75
CA VAL A 205 9.86 -17.98 -5.83
C VAL A 205 9.25 -19.37 -5.60
N GLY A 206 9.89 -20.42 -6.11
CA GLY A 206 9.50 -21.80 -5.88
C GLY A 206 9.59 -22.22 -4.41
N GLU A 207 10.70 -21.88 -3.74
CA GLU A 207 10.94 -22.18 -2.33
C GLU A 207 9.99 -21.43 -1.38
N LEU A 208 9.80 -20.12 -1.64
CA LEU A 208 8.91 -19.27 -0.85
C LEU A 208 7.43 -19.52 -1.17
N GLY A 209 7.15 -20.03 -2.38
CA GLY A 209 5.82 -20.33 -2.90
C GLY A 209 4.83 -19.18 -2.71
N ARG A 210 3.72 -19.46 -2.02
CA ARG A 210 2.64 -18.50 -1.79
C ARG A 210 3.02 -17.29 -0.89
N TRP A 211 4.16 -17.35 -0.21
CA TRP A 211 4.60 -16.30 0.73
C TRP A 211 5.55 -15.26 0.11
N THR A 212 5.95 -15.44 -1.15
CA THR A 212 6.84 -14.54 -1.90
C THR A 212 6.46 -13.06 -1.76
N ILE A 213 5.22 -12.72 -2.12
CA ILE A 213 4.73 -11.34 -2.13
C ILE A 213 4.57 -10.78 -0.71
N PRO A 214 3.90 -11.48 0.25
CA PRO A 214 3.86 -11.05 1.64
C PRO A 214 5.24 -10.80 2.26
N LEU A 215 6.22 -11.69 2.02
CA LEU A 215 7.56 -11.57 2.59
C LEU A 215 8.33 -10.40 1.96
N GLY A 216 8.26 -10.24 0.64
CA GLY A 216 8.84 -9.08 -0.04
C GLY A 216 8.27 -7.77 0.50
N LEU A 217 6.95 -7.68 0.64
CA LEU A 217 6.28 -6.51 1.23
C LEU A 217 6.69 -6.31 2.69
N ALA A 218 6.85 -7.37 3.48
CA ALA A 218 7.28 -7.27 4.87
C ALA A 218 8.69 -6.66 4.99
N ILE A 219 9.63 -7.13 4.17
CA ILE A 219 11.01 -6.61 4.13
C ILE A 219 10.99 -5.11 3.79
N VAL A 220 10.29 -4.73 2.72
CA VAL A 220 10.23 -3.32 2.29
C VAL A 220 9.50 -2.46 3.33
N THR A 221 8.47 -2.99 3.99
CA THR A 221 7.76 -2.30 5.08
C THR A 221 8.69 -2.00 6.25
N VAL A 222 9.50 -2.98 6.66
CA VAL A 222 10.47 -2.81 7.76
C VAL A 222 11.51 -1.75 7.39
N ILE A 223 12.05 -1.79 6.17
CA ILE A 223 12.99 -0.80 5.67
C ILE A 223 12.34 0.60 5.69
N ALA A 224 11.12 0.74 5.18
CA ALA A 224 10.38 2.00 5.18
C ALA A 224 10.08 2.51 6.60
N ALA A 225 9.74 1.61 7.54
CA ALA A 225 9.50 1.96 8.93
C ALA A 225 10.77 2.45 9.63
N ILE A 226 11.92 1.81 9.36
CA ILE A 226 13.22 2.25 9.87
C ILE A 226 13.60 3.60 9.27
N ALA A 227 13.50 3.74 7.95
CA ALA A 227 13.84 4.96 7.23
C ALA A 227 12.98 6.15 7.69
N SER A 228 11.66 5.96 7.82
CA SER A 228 10.77 7.00 8.35
C SER A 228 11.12 7.37 9.79
N ARG A 229 11.46 6.40 10.64
CA ARG A 229 11.88 6.66 12.03
C ARG A 229 13.19 7.44 12.10
N THR A 230 14.16 7.12 11.25
CA THR A 230 15.46 7.81 11.24
C THR A 230 15.28 9.24 10.77
N VAL A 231 14.55 9.46 9.68
CA VAL A 231 14.33 10.78 9.11
C VAL A 231 13.57 11.70 10.07
N VAL A 232 12.53 11.19 10.76
CA VAL A 232 11.77 11.98 11.74
C VAL A 232 12.64 12.47 12.91
N ARG A 233 13.77 11.81 13.21
CA ARG A 233 14.72 12.31 14.23
C ARG A 233 15.43 13.59 13.80
N PHE A 234 15.66 13.75 12.50
CA PHE A 234 16.37 14.89 11.91
C PHE A 234 15.44 16.00 11.40
N ALA A 235 14.13 15.77 11.40
CA ALA A 235 13.17 16.77 10.94
C ALA A 235 13.16 18.03 11.83
N GLU A 236 13.24 19.18 11.17
CA GLU A 236 13.17 20.52 11.76
C GLU A 236 11.71 21.01 11.89
N ILE A 237 11.51 22.06 12.70
CA ILE A 237 10.19 22.61 13.07
C ILE A 237 9.67 23.49 11.93
#